data_AF-E5LEC7-F1
#
_entry.id   AF-E5LEC7-F1
#
_cell.length_a   1.000
_cell.length_b   1.000
_cell.length_c   1.000
_cell.angle_alpha   90.00
_cell.angle_beta   90.00
_cell.angle_gamma   90.00
#
_symmetry.space_group_name_H-M   'P 1'
#
loop_
_entity.id
_entity.type
_entity.pdbx_description
1 polymer ?
#
loop_
_entity_poly.entity_id
_entity_poly.type
_entity_poly.pdbx_seq_one_letter_code
_entity_poly.pdbx_strand_id
1 'polypeptide(L)' 'DLPGEMKVLVSKEKDKDGKYSLMATVDKLELKGTSDKSNGSGVLEGVKTDKSKAKLTISDDLSKTTFEVF' A
#
# COMPACT_ATOMS: atom_id res chain seq x y z
N ASP A 1 9.34 8.81 0.43
CA ASP A 1 8.25 9.33 1.28
C ASP A 1 7.06 9.67 0.39
N LEU A 2 5.84 9.38 0.82
CA LEU A 2 4.62 9.67 0.05
C LEU A 2 3.93 10.94 0.58
N PRO A 3 3.14 11.64 -0.26
CA PRO A 3 2.34 12.76 0.21
C PRO A 3 1.44 12.33 1.38
N GLY A 4 1.48 13.11 2.48
CA GLY A 4 0.75 12.83 3.72
C GLY A 4 1.52 12.03 4.79
N GLU A 5 2.86 12.08 4.79
CA GLU A 5 3.73 11.37 5.76
C GLU A 5 3.55 9.84 5.78
N MET A 6 2.95 9.28 4.73
CA MET A 6 2.72 7.84 4.62
C MET A 6 4.03 7.13 4.25
N LYS A 7 4.35 6.07 4.99
CA LYS A 7 5.48 5.18 4.70
C LYS A 7 4.97 3.88 4.10
N VAL A 8 5.43 3.58 2.89
CA VAL A 8 5.25 2.29 2.25
C VAL A 8 6.59 1.55 2.26
N LEU A 9 6.56 0.30 2.70
CA LEU A 9 7.65 -0.65 2.65
C LEU A 9 7.44 -1.52 1.43
N VAL A 10 8.48 -1.62 0.61
CA VAL A 10 8.50 -2.43 -0.61
C VAL A 10 9.46 -3.58 -0.38
N SER A 11 9.04 -4.80 -0.66
CA SER A 11 9.94 -5.94 -0.67
C SER A 11 11.09 -5.71 -1.64
N LYS A 12 12.30 -6.12 -1.24
CA LYS A 12 13.48 -6.06 -2.12
C LYS A 12 13.37 -7.07 -3.27
N GLU A 13 12.72 -8.19 -3.00
CA GLU A 13 12.55 -9.30 -3.93
C GLU A 13 11.09 -9.40 -4.38
N LYS A 14 10.91 -9.95 -5.57
CA LYS A 14 9.60 -10.27 -6.11
C LYS A 14 9.09 -11.55 -5.44
N ASP A 15 7.79 -11.58 -5.15
CA ASP A 15 7.10 -12.78 -4.71
C ASP A 15 6.99 -13.80 -5.86
N LYS A 16 6.38 -14.97 -5.59
CA LYS A 16 6.22 -16.07 -6.57
C LYS A 16 5.50 -15.65 -7.85
N ASP A 17 4.68 -14.60 -7.76
CA ASP A 17 3.94 -14.01 -8.88
C ASP A 17 4.79 -13.03 -9.72
N GLY A 18 6.06 -12.79 -9.37
CA GLY A 18 6.91 -11.80 -10.03
C GLY A 18 6.62 -10.35 -9.66
N LYS A 19 5.86 -10.13 -8.57
CA LYS A 19 5.45 -8.81 -8.05
C LYS A 19 6.14 -8.47 -6.74
N TYR A 20 6.35 -7.20 -6.48
CA TYR A 20 6.84 -6.67 -5.22
C TYR A 20 5.72 -6.61 -4.18
N SER A 21 5.96 -7.18 -3.00
CA SER A 21 5.03 -7.02 -1.88
C SER A 21 5.14 -5.61 -1.30
N LEU A 22 3.98 -5.00 -1.07
CA LEU A 22 3.85 -3.67 -0.48
C LEU A 22 3.20 -3.77 0.89
N MET A 23 3.73 -3.01 1.85
CA MET A 23 3.14 -2.89 3.18
C MET A 23 3.17 -1.44 3.63
N ALA A 24 2.05 -0.92 4.11
CA ALA A 24 1.96 0.41 4.67
C ALA A 24 1.22 0.37 6.00
N THR A 25 1.55 1.30 6.89
CA THR A 25 0.83 1.48 8.15
C THR A 25 0.17 2.85 8.14
N VAL A 26 -1.16 2.89 8.18
CA VAL A 26 -1.96 4.13 8.21
C VAL A 26 -2.86 4.07 9.42
N ASP A 27 -2.80 5.05 10.33
CA ASP A 27 -3.66 5.07 11.53
C ASP A 27 -3.64 3.77 12.35
N LYS A 28 -2.46 3.16 12.52
CA LYS A 28 -2.26 1.83 13.17
C LYS A 28 -2.95 0.65 12.45
N LEU A 29 -3.44 0.86 11.24
CA LEU A 29 -3.91 -0.20 10.34
C LEU A 29 -2.78 -0.60 9.41
N GLU A 30 -2.45 -1.89 9.42
CA GLU A 30 -1.56 -2.49 8.44
C GLU A 30 -2.31 -2.78 7.15
N LEU A 31 -1.85 -2.17 6.06
CA LEU A 31 -2.32 -2.36 4.70
C LEU A 31 -1.28 -3.19 3.96
N LYS A 32 -1.72 -4.21 3.23
CA LYS A 32 -0.83 -5.10 2.46
C LYS A 32 -1.32 -5.17 1.02
N GLY A 33 -0.37 -5.26 0.10
CA GLY A 33 -0.65 -5.30 -1.33
C GLY A 33 0.48 -5.94 -2.11
N THR A 34 0.29 -6.07 -3.41
CA THR A 34 1.35 -6.46 -4.34
C THR A 34 1.36 -5.48 -5.51
N SER A 35 2.54 -5.26 -6.10
CA SER A 35 2.70 -4.36 -7.22
C SER A 35 3.76 -4.87 -8.19
N ASP A 36 3.55 -4.65 -9.47
CA ASP A 36 4.54 -4.98 -10.50
C ASP A 36 5.79 -4.06 -10.42
N LYS A 37 5.68 -2.91 -9.75
CA LYS A 37 6.75 -1.91 -9.64
C LYS A 37 7.40 -1.89 -8.26
N SER A 38 8.72 -1.69 -8.23
CA SER A 38 9.51 -1.54 -7.00
C SER A 38 9.49 -0.13 -6.42
N ASN A 39 8.83 0.82 -7.07
CA ASN A 39 8.74 2.22 -6.63
C ASN A 39 7.76 2.43 -5.46
N GLY A 40 7.02 1.39 -5.06
CA GLY A 40 6.01 1.49 -4.01
C GLY A 40 4.63 1.95 -4.49
N SER A 41 4.46 2.21 -5.78
CA SER A 41 3.15 2.43 -6.39
C SER A 41 2.34 1.14 -6.40
N GLY A 42 1.01 1.24 -6.33
CA GLY A 42 0.14 0.07 -6.31
C GLY A 42 -1.08 0.27 -5.43
N VAL A 43 -1.76 -0.83 -5.13
CA VAL A 43 -2.94 -0.86 -4.27
C VAL A 43 -2.63 -1.70 -3.04
N LEU A 44 -2.90 -1.16 -1.86
CA LEU A 44 -2.83 -1.87 -0.59
C LEU A 44 -4.22 -1.92 0.02
N GLU A 45 -4.56 -3.06 0.60
CA GLU A 45 -5.84 -3.28 1.25
C GLU A 45 -5.61 -3.74 2.69
N GLY A 46 -6.52 -3.42 3.58
CA GLY A 46 -6.51 -3.89 4.95
C GLY A 46 -7.90 -3.91 5.54
N VAL A 47 -8.05 -4.62 6.65
CA VAL A 47 -9.31 -4.74 7.37
C VAL A 47 -9.07 -4.28 8.80
N LYS A 48 -9.83 -3.29 9.24
CA LYS A 48 -9.80 -2.79 10.61
C LYS A 48 -10.41 -3.82 11.55
N THR A 49 -10.10 -3.66 12.83
CA THR A 49 -10.71 -4.46 13.92
C THR A 49 -12.24 -4.34 13.96
N ASP A 50 -12.76 -3.21 13.47
CA ASP A 50 -14.19 -2.91 13.34
C ASP A 50 -14.86 -3.59 12.13
N LYS A 51 -14.14 -4.46 11.39
CA LYS A 51 -14.55 -5.07 10.11
C LYS A 51 -14.66 -4.08 8.93
N SER A 52 -14.48 -2.79 9.15
CA SER A 52 -14.35 -1.82 8.06
C SER A 52 -13.13 -2.14 7.21
N LYS A 53 -13.27 -2.04 5.89
CA LYS A 53 -12.18 -2.28 4.94
C LYS A 53 -11.51 -0.95 4.64
N ALA A 54 -10.22 -0.97 4.38
CA ALA A 54 -9.51 0.20 3.91
C ALA A 54 -8.69 -0.15 2.68
N LYS A 55 -8.59 0.82 1.78
CA LYS A 55 -7.85 0.70 0.53
C LYS A 55 -7.00 1.94 0.35
N LEU A 56 -5.70 1.73 0.18
CA LEU A 56 -4.74 2.77 -0.17
C LEU A 56 -4.29 2.54 -1.61
N THR A 57 -4.61 3.50 -2.47
CA THR A 57 -4.15 3.51 -3.87
C THR A 57 -3.04 4.54 -3.99
N ILE A 58 -1.87 4.09 -4.41
CA ILE A 58 -0.68 4.91 -4.65
C ILE A 58 -0.51 5.00 -6.16
N SER A 59 -0.59 6.22 -6.69
CA SER A 59 -0.41 6.45 -8.12
C SER A 59 0.97 6.02 -8.58
N ASP A 60 1.07 5.61 -9.85
CA ASP A 60 2.30 5.08 -10.45
C ASP A 60 3.48 6.05 -10.36
N ASP A 61 3.17 7.33 -10.54
CA ASP A 61 4.10 8.47 -10.46
C ASP A 61 4.39 8.92 -9.03
N LEU A 62 3.81 8.27 -8.02
CA LEU A 62 3.93 8.60 -6.58
C LEU A 62 3.48 10.03 -6.19
N SER A 63 2.98 10.81 -7.15
CA SER A 63 2.49 12.19 -6.95
C SER A 63 1.20 12.26 -6.14
N LYS A 64 0.45 11.17 -6.07
CA LYS A 64 -0.82 11.10 -5.36
C LYS A 64 -1.02 9.77 -4.64
N THR A 65 -1.57 9.87 -3.44
CA THR A 65 -2.08 8.77 -2.64
C THR A 65 -3.56 9.00 -2.34
N THR A 66 -4.36 7.95 -2.44
CA THR A 66 -5.79 7.99 -2.15
C THR A 66 -6.08 6.91 -1.11
N PHE A 67 -6.55 7.32 0.06
CA PHE A 67 -6.94 6.42 1.13
C PHE A 67 -8.47 6.43 1.28
N GLU A 68 -9.09 5.27 1.13
CA GLU A 68 -10.54 5.05 1.19
C GLU A 68 -10.85 4.02 2.28
N VAL A 69 -11.93 4.23 3.03
CA VAL A 69 -12.43 3.30 4.05
C VAL A 69 -13.89 2.97 3.72
N PHE A 70 -14.24 1.69 3.80
CA PHE A 70 -15.54 1.11 3.47
C PHE A 70 -16.15 0.40 4.69
#